data_AF-A0A1V1WCD8-F1
#
_entry.id   AF-A0A1V1WCD8-F1
#
_cell.length_a   1.000
_cell.length_b   1.000
_cell.length_c   1.000
_cell.angle_alpha   90.00
_cell.angle_beta   90.00
_cell.angle_gamma   90.00
#
_symmetry.space_group_name_H-M   'P 1'
#
loop_
_entity.id
_entity.type
_entity.pdbx_description
1 polymer ?
#
loop_
_entity_poly.entity_id
_entity_poly.type
_entity_poly.pdbx_seq_one_letter_code
_entity_poly.pdbx_strand_id
1 'polypeptide(L)'
;MVVKNTSLFLGRPKKILSAHGVWPHPNNYIILRKLYMLFIMWTQYSFLLFEIIYIVDVWGDIDAVSEASYLLFTQASLCYKSTAFMVNKKSLIELLEIMDCEIFEPKSLEHEKILAAQARKIKRLCLFFLTSATTTCTLWAMIPLFDDASKRSFPFRIWMPVTPLKS
;
A
#
# COMPACT_ATOMS: atom_id res chain seq x y z
N MET A 1 -30.83 -9.41 -8.92
CA MET A 1 -29.53 -10.06 -8.70
C MET A 1 -28.99 -9.51 -7.40
N VAL A 2 -28.89 -10.33 -6.34
CA VAL A 2 -28.45 -9.87 -5.02
C VAL A 2 -27.01 -9.38 -5.14
N VAL A 3 -26.77 -8.11 -4.83
CA VAL A 3 -25.42 -7.53 -4.85
C VAL A 3 -24.68 -8.10 -3.65
N LYS A 4 -23.62 -8.90 -3.91
CA LYS A 4 -22.77 -9.44 -2.85
C LYS A 4 -22.25 -8.31 -1.96
N ASN A 5 -22.39 -8.45 -0.64
CA ASN A 5 -21.92 -7.47 0.33
C ASN A 5 -20.44 -7.15 0.13
N THR A 6 -19.61 -8.15 -0.13
CA THR A 6 -18.19 -7.97 -0.43
C THR A 6 -17.97 -7.02 -1.61
N SER A 7 -18.79 -7.11 -2.67
CA SER A 7 -18.70 -6.21 -3.82
C SER A 7 -19.15 -4.78 -3.49
N LEU A 8 -20.16 -4.65 -2.62
CA LEU A 8 -20.69 -3.38 -2.16
C LEU A 8 -19.65 -2.61 -1.35
N PHE A 9 -18.96 -3.27 -0.40
CA PHE A 9 -17.97 -2.65 0.49
C PHE A 9 -16.58 -2.56 -0.15
N LEU A 10 -16.08 -3.65 -0.72
CA LEU A 10 -14.67 -3.81 -1.10
C LEU A 10 -14.40 -3.60 -2.59
N GLY A 11 -15.39 -3.18 -3.39
CA GLY A 11 -15.22 -3.05 -4.85
C GLY A 11 -14.01 -2.22 -5.30
N ARG A 12 -13.78 -1.04 -4.71
CA ARG A 12 -12.59 -0.20 -5.01
C ARG A 12 -11.34 -0.64 -4.24
N PRO A 13 -11.38 -0.86 -2.91
CA PRO A 13 -10.21 -1.33 -2.15
C PRO A 13 -9.58 -2.61 -2.70
N LYS A 14 -10.40 -3.58 -3.14
CA LYS A 14 -9.93 -4.83 -3.75
C LYS A 14 -9.12 -4.59 -5.02
N LYS A 15 -9.53 -3.66 -5.88
CA LYS A 15 -8.79 -3.32 -7.10
C LYS A 15 -7.44 -2.68 -6.77
N ILE A 16 -7.41 -1.77 -5.81
CA ILE A 16 -6.19 -1.10 -5.34
C ILE A 16 -5.23 -2.13 -4.75
N LEU A 17 -5.69 -2.94 -3.79
CA LEU A 17 -4.86 -4.00 -3.18
C LEU A 17 -4.38 -5.04 -4.19
N SER A 18 -5.16 -5.30 -5.26
CA SER A 18 -4.72 -6.15 -6.35
C SER A 18 -3.65 -5.51 -7.23
N ALA A 19 -3.75 -4.19 -7.49
CA ALA A 19 -2.73 -3.46 -8.22
C ALA A 19 -1.41 -3.38 -7.42
N HIS A 20 -1.47 -3.34 -6.09
CA HIS A 20 -0.28 -3.43 -5.24
C HIS A 20 0.20 -4.88 -5.00
N GLY A 21 -0.37 -5.89 -5.66
CA GLY A 21 0.08 -7.28 -5.52
C GLY A 21 -0.20 -7.92 -4.15
N VAL A 22 -1.05 -7.33 -3.31
CA VAL A 22 -1.34 -7.85 -1.96
C VAL A 22 -2.60 -8.72 -1.94
N TRP A 23 -3.55 -8.50 -2.86
CA TRP A 23 -4.86 -9.15 -2.82
C TRP A 23 -4.88 -10.61 -3.33
N PRO A 24 -5.42 -11.59 -2.56
CA PRO A 24 -5.59 -12.96 -3.03
C PRO A 24 -6.73 -13.05 -4.06
N HIS A 25 -6.48 -13.65 -5.23
CA HIS A 25 -7.45 -13.66 -6.33
C HIS A 25 -7.66 -15.10 -6.84
N PRO A 26 -8.87 -15.43 -7.31
CA PRO A 26 -9.17 -16.76 -7.81
C PRO A 26 -8.44 -17.10 -9.12
N ASN A 27 -8.08 -18.38 -9.19
CA ASN A 27 -7.56 -19.30 -10.22
C ASN A 27 -7.05 -18.89 -11.62
N ASN A 28 -7.22 -17.66 -12.11
CA ASN A 28 -6.73 -17.29 -13.44
C ASN A 28 -5.29 -16.73 -13.37
N TYR A 29 -4.38 -17.31 -14.16
CA TYR A 29 -2.96 -16.93 -14.27
C TYR A 29 -2.18 -16.95 -12.94
N ILE A 30 -2.32 -18.04 -12.18
CA ILE A 30 -1.72 -18.21 -10.84
C ILE A 30 -0.20 -17.94 -10.85
N ILE A 31 0.52 -18.42 -11.86
CA ILE A 31 1.99 -18.33 -11.94
C ILE A 31 2.43 -16.89 -12.18
N LEU A 32 1.93 -16.26 -13.23
CA LEU A 32 2.29 -14.87 -13.59
C LEU A 32 1.97 -13.91 -12.44
N ARG A 33 0.83 -14.12 -11.76
CA ARG A 33 0.43 -13.29 -10.65
C ARG A 33 1.27 -13.53 -9.40
N LYS A 34 1.63 -14.77 -9.08
CA LYS A 34 2.60 -15.06 -8.00
C LYS A 34 3.94 -14.39 -8.27
N LEU A 35 4.44 -14.44 -9.50
CA LEU A 35 5.66 -13.75 -9.90
C LEU A 35 5.53 -12.23 -9.71
N TYR A 36 4.40 -11.64 -10.10
CA TYR A 36 4.13 -10.22 -9.87
C TYR A 36 4.11 -9.86 -8.38
N MET A 37 3.48 -10.68 -7.53
CA MET A 37 3.45 -10.46 -6.08
C MET A 37 4.86 -10.56 -5.48
N LEU A 38 5.63 -11.57 -5.87
CA LEU A 38 7.02 -11.74 -5.45
C LEU A 38 7.88 -10.56 -5.88
N PHE A 39 7.71 -10.09 -7.12
CA PHE A 39 8.41 -8.93 -7.64
C PHE A 39 8.10 -7.67 -6.83
N ILE A 40 6.82 -7.38 -6.55
CA ILE A 40 6.46 -6.23 -5.72
C ILE A 40 7.07 -6.35 -4.33
N MET A 41 6.92 -7.48 -3.66
CA MET A 41 7.50 -7.66 -2.32
C MET A 41 9.02 -7.52 -2.34
N TRP A 42 9.68 -8.08 -3.34
CA TRP A 42 11.12 -7.93 -3.55
C TRP A 42 11.52 -6.45 -3.65
N THR A 43 10.79 -5.65 -4.43
CA THR A 43 11.08 -4.21 -4.54
C THR A 43 10.91 -3.47 -3.22
N GLN A 44 9.88 -3.80 -2.43
CA GLN A 44 9.63 -3.18 -1.13
C GLN A 44 10.73 -3.52 -0.11
N TYR A 45 11.15 -4.79 -0.04
CA TYR A 45 12.24 -5.21 0.83
C TYR A 45 13.61 -4.68 0.39
N SER A 46 13.83 -4.53 -0.91
CA SER A 46 15.06 -3.90 -1.43
C SER A 46 15.13 -2.43 -1.03
N PHE A 47 14.01 -1.70 -1.09
CA PHE A 47 13.95 -0.31 -0.62
C PHE A 47 14.30 -0.21 0.86
N LEU A 48 13.73 -1.09 1.69
CA LEU A 48 14.04 -1.14 3.13
C LEU A 48 15.53 -1.40 3.38
N LEU A 49 16.15 -2.31 2.62
CA LEU A 49 17.58 -2.60 2.72
C LEU A 49 18.44 -1.38 2.36
N PHE A 50 18.07 -0.65 1.31
CA PHE A 50 18.78 0.58 0.90
C PHE A 50 18.67 1.70 1.94
N GLU A 51 17.53 1.83 2.61
CA GLU A 51 17.37 2.76 3.73
C GLU A 51 18.26 2.40 4.93
N ILE A 52 18.37 1.11 5.26
CA ILE A 52 19.26 0.65 6.34
C ILE A 52 20.72 0.98 6.02
N ILE A 53 21.16 0.69 4.79
CA ILE A 53 22.53 1.01 4.34
C ILE A 53 22.78 2.52 4.43
N TYR A 54 21.80 3.34 4.00
CA TYR A 54 21.90 4.79 4.07
C TYR A 54 22.09 5.30 5.49
N ILE A 55 21.31 4.79 6.46
CA ILE A 55 21.41 5.18 7.87
C ILE A 55 22.80 4.87 8.44
N VAL A 56 23.40 3.75 8.02
CA VAL A 56 24.77 3.39 8.43
C VAL A 56 25.81 4.32 7.80
N ASP A 57 25.60 4.76 6.55
CA ASP A 57 26.53 5.64 5.83
C ASP A 57 26.53 7.08 6.40
N VAL A 58 25.35 7.61 6.75
CA VAL A 58 25.19 8.94 7.34
C VAL A 58 25.35 8.94 8.87
N TRP A 59 25.89 7.86 9.43
CA TRP A 59 26.06 7.69 10.87
C TRP A 59 27.01 8.76 11.43
N GLY A 60 26.42 9.77 12.09
CA GLY A 60 27.13 10.94 12.61
C GLY A 60 26.36 12.24 12.42
N ASP A 61 25.48 12.30 11.41
CA ASP A 61 24.53 13.40 11.22
C ASP A 61 23.16 13.01 11.82
N ILE A 62 22.87 13.53 13.02
CA ILE A 62 21.65 13.21 13.76
C ILE A 62 20.40 13.62 12.98
N ASP A 63 20.44 14.74 12.25
CA ASP A 63 19.29 15.24 11.50
C ASP A 63 19.00 14.33 10.31
N ALA A 64 20.03 13.95 9.55
CA ALA A 64 19.91 13.02 8.43
C ALA A 64 19.47 11.61 8.88
N VAL A 65 20.00 11.11 10.00
CA VAL A 65 19.61 9.81 10.57
C VAL A 65 18.15 9.83 11.03
N SER A 66 17.69 10.91 11.65
CA SER A 66 16.31 11.05 12.12
C SER A 66 15.31 11.02 10.96
N GLU A 67 15.57 11.77 9.89
CA GLU A 67 14.74 11.80 8.69
C GLU A 67 14.69 10.42 8.00
N ALA A 68 15.85 9.79 7.80
CA ALA A 68 15.93 8.46 7.20
C ALA A 68 15.24 7.38 8.05
N SER A 69 15.35 7.47 9.38
CA SER A 69 14.70 6.55 10.31
C SER A 69 13.17 6.63 10.22
N TYR A 70 12.61 7.83 10.03
CA TYR A 70 11.17 8.00 9.83
C TYR A 70 10.68 7.22 8.61
N LEU A 71 11.35 7.39 7.47
CA LEU A 71 11.02 6.67 6.23
C LEU A 71 11.19 5.16 6.42
N LEU A 72 12.31 4.72 7.02
CA LEU A 72 12.57 3.32 7.35
C LEU A 72 11.43 2.68 8.15
N PHE A 73 10.96 3.32 9.22
CA PHE A 73 9.88 2.76 10.03
C PHE A 73 8.55 2.72 9.29
N THR A 74 8.25 3.71 8.46
CA THR A 74 7.03 3.70 7.64
C THR A 74 7.04 2.53 6.65
N GLN A 75 8.18 2.27 6.01
CA GLN A 75 8.34 1.18 5.05
C GLN A 75 8.43 -0.19 5.72
N ALA A 76 9.07 -0.29 6.87
CA ALA A 76 9.07 -1.51 7.69
C ALA A 76 7.64 -1.88 8.10
N SER A 77 6.83 -0.91 8.53
CA SER A 77 5.42 -1.11 8.87
C SER A 77 4.60 -1.57 7.66
N LEU A 78 4.83 -0.99 6.48
CA LEU A 78 4.19 -1.39 5.24
C LEU A 78 4.56 -2.84 4.85
N CYS A 79 5.84 -3.20 4.90
CA CYS A 79 6.33 -4.54 4.60
C CYS A 79 5.76 -5.57 5.59
N TYR A 80 5.73 -5.24 6.88
CA TYR A 80 5.15 -6.07 7.92
C TYR A 80 3.65 -6.31 7.68
N LYS A 81 2.86 -5.24 7.48
CA LYS A 81 1.42 -5.33 7.24
C LYS A 81 1.11 -6.12 5.97
N SER A 82 1.87 -5.90 4.89
CA SER A 82 1.70 -6.61 3.63
C SER A 82 1.99 -8.10 3.79
N THR A 83 3.06 -8.45 4.51
CA THR A 83 3.41 -9.85 4.80
C THR A 83 2.39 -10.52 5.70
N ALA A 84 1.97 -9.86 6.78
CA ALA A 84 0.92 -10.36 7.66
C ALA A 84 -0.40 -10.61 6.90
N PHE A 85 -0.76 -9.72 5.97
CA PHE A 85 -1.94 -9.89 5.12
C PHE A 85 -1.81 -11.11 4.19
N MET A 86 -0.64 -11.34 3.59
CA MET A 86 -0.40 -12.50 2.72
C MET A 86 -0.38 -13.83 3.49
N VAL A 87 0.20 -13.85 4.69
CA VAL A 87 0.23 -15.04 5.57
C VAL A 87 -1.17 -15.40 6.04
N ASN A 88 -1.96 -14.40 6.47
CA ASN A 88 -3.33 -14.57 6.97
C ASN A 88 -4.39 -14.58 5.85
N LYS A 89 -4.00 -14.83 4.59
CA LYS A 89 -4.92 -14.83 3.45
C LYS A 89 -6.09 -15.80 3.59
N LYS A 90 -5.90 -16.93 4.31
CA LYS A 90 -6.96 -17.93 4.53
C LYS A 90 -8.09 -17.35 5.37
N SER A 91 -7.75 -16.80 6.53
CA SER A 91 -8.71 -16.13 7.42
C SER A 91 -9.38 -14.93 6.76
N LEU A 92 -8.66 -14.20 5.89
CA LEU A 92 -9.28 -13.15 5.08
C LEU A 92 -10.34 -13.72 4.12
N ILE A 93 -10.03 -14.80 3.40
CA ILE A 93 -10.98 -15.43 2.47
C ILE A 93 -12.22 -15.93 3.24
N GLU A 94 -12.02 -16.60 4.37
CA GLU A 94 -13.12 -17.04 5.24
C GLU A 94 -14.00 -15.86 5.68
N LEU A 95 -13.40 -14.73 6.05
CA LEU A 95 -14.17 -13.54 6.43
C LEU A 95 -14.96 -12.94 5.26
N LEU A 96 -14.40 -12.96 4.04
CA LEU A 96 -15.11 -12.51 2.83
C LEU A 96 -16.27 -13.45 2.47
N GLU A 97 -16.09 -14.75 2.67
CA GLU A 97 -17.14 -15.75 2.47
C GLU A 97 -18.27 -15.55 3.48
N ILE A 98 -17.94 -15.33 4.76
CA ILE A 98 -18.92 -15.01 5.81
C ILE A 98 -19.70 -13.73 5.48
N MET A 99 -19.03 -12.69 4.97
CA MET A 99 -19.70 -11.45 4.56
C MET A 99 -20.75 -11.66 3.45
N ASP A 100 -20.54 -12.66 2.59
CA ASP A 100 -21.43 -13.01 1.48
C ASP A 100 -22.42 -14.13 1.85
N CYS A 101 -22.46 -14.61 3.10
CA CYS A 101 -23.44 -15.60 3.56
C CYS A 101 -24.86 -15.02 3.63
N GLU A 102 -25.86 -15.88 3.42
CA GLU A 102 -27.30 -15.54 3.46
C GLU A 102 -27.74 -14.85 4.77
N ILE A 103 -27.06 -15.15 5.88
CA ILE A 103 -27.33 -14.53 7.20
C ILE A 103 -27.08 -13.01 7.15
N PHE A 104 -26.11 -12.55 6.37
CA PHE A 104 -25.71 -11.14 6.25
C PHE A 104 -26.36 -10.45 5.06
N GLU A 105 -27.20 -11.13 4.28
CA GLU A 105 -27.92 -10.50 3.19
C GLU A 105 -29.00 -9.53 3.70
N PRO A 106 -29.23 -8.40 3.00
CA PRO A 106 -30.29 -7.47 3.35
C PRO A 106 -31.66 -8.11 3.18
N LYS A 107 -32.36 -8.37 4.29
CA LYS A 107 -33.73 -8.93 4.33
C LYS A 107 -34.84 -7.88 4.20
N SER A 108 -34.48 -6.59 4.22
CA SER A 108 -35.42 -5.46 4.19
C SER A 108 -34.78 -4.27 3.49
N LEU A 109 -35.61 -3.42 2.86
CA LEU A 109 -35.20 -2.17 2.23
C LEU A 109 -34.48 -1.23 3.21
N GLU A 110 -34.87 -1.22 4.49
CA GLU A 110 -34.19 -0.41 5.50
C GLU A 110 -32.78 -0.93 5.78
N HIS A 111 -32.60 -2.25 5.82
CA HIS A 111 -31.29 -2.87 6.00
C HIS A 111 -30.37 -2.58 4.81
N GLU A 112 -30.90 -2.64 3.58
CA GLU A 112 -30.17 -2.27 2.37
C GLU A 112 -29.70 -0.81 2.40
N LYS A 113 -30.57 0.13 2.81
CA LYS A 113 -30.23 1.55 2.95
C LYS A 113 -29.09 1.75 3.95
N ILE A 114 -29.11 1.06 5.09
CA ILE A 114 -28.07 1.12 6.12
C ILE A 114 -26.73 0.60 5.55
N LEU A 115 -26.73 -0.58 4.94
CA LEU A 115 -25.53 -1.17 4.32
C LEU A 115 -24.95 -0.25 3.25
N ALA A 116 -25.78 0.32 2.38
CA ALA A 116 -25.35 1.27 1.37
C ALA A 116 -24.74 2.55 1.98
N ALA A 117 -25.33 3.06 3.06
CA ALA A 117 -24.79 4.23 3.77
C ALA A 117 -23.41 3.95 4.38
N GLN A 118 -23.24 2.78 5.02
CA GLN A 118 -21.95 2.37 5.59
C GLN A 118 -20.90 2.11 4.49
N ALA A 119 -21.29 1.46 3.39
CA ALA A 119 -20.42 1.24 2.25
C ALA A 119 -19.94 2.56 1.63
N ARG A 120 -20.81 3.58 1.56
CA ARG A 120 -20.42 4.93 1.13
C ARG A 120 -19.41 5.57 2.08
N LYS A 121 -19.61 5.45 3.40
CA LYS A 121 -18.66 5.97 4.41
C LYS A 121 -17.29 5.32 4.26
N ILE A 122 -17.24 3.99 4.18
CA ILE A 122 -15.98 3.24 4.00
C ILE A 122 -15.29 3.65 2.70
N LYS A 123 -16.02 3.73 1.59
CA LYS A 123 -15.46 4.18 0.30
C LYS A 123 -14.88 5.59 0.37
N ARG A 124 -15.56 6.52 1.08
CA ARG A 124 -15.09 7.90 1.26
C ARG A 124 -13.83 7.93 2.13
N LEU A 125 -13.78 7.12 3.18
CA LEU A 125 -12.62 7.01 4.05
C LEU A 125 -11.40 6.44 3.29
N CYS A 126 -11.59 5.35 2.53
CA CYS A 126 -10.54 4.79 1.68
C CYS A 126 -10.05 5.81 0.65
N LEU A 127 -10.97 6.56 0.03
CA LEU A 127 -10.60 7.60 -0.94
C LEU A 127 -9.78 8.71 -0.27
N PHE A 128 -10.21 9.19 0.90
CA PHE A 128 -9.50 10.22 1.66
C PHE A 128 -8.06 9.81 1.98
N PHE A 129 -7.87 8.60 2.53
CA PHE A 129 -6.53 8.09 2.82
C PHE A 129 -5.68 7.91 1.56
N LEU A 130 -6.28 7.40 0.48
CA LEU A 130 -5.57 7.25 -0.79
C LEU A 130 -5.13 8.61 -1.33
N THR A 131 -6.02 9.61 -1.36
CA THR A 131 -5.70 10.96 -1.83
C THR A 131 -4.65 11.65 -0.98
N SER A 132 -4.68 11.43 0.33
CA SER A 132 -3.66 11.97 1.24
C SER A 132 -2.30 11.33 0.95
N ALA A 133 -2.25 10.00 0.85
CA ALA A 133 -1.02 9.27 0.55
C ALA A 133 -0.45 9.69 -0.82
N THR A 134 -1.29 9.75 -1.87
CA THR A 134 -0.83 10.19 -3.19
C THR A 134 -0.33 11.62 -3.18
N THR A 135 -1.02 12.52 -2.48
CA THR A 135 -0.58 13.93 -2.36
C THR A 135 0.78 14.00 -1.68
N THR A 136 0.98 13.28 -0.57
CA THR A 136 2.27 13.22 0.12
C THR A 136 3.36 12.69 -0.81
N CYS A 137 3.15 11.55 -1.48
CA CYS A 137 4.13 11.00 -2.41
C CYS A 137 4.45 11.95 -3.58
N THR A 138 3.44 12.65 -4.12
CA THR A 138 3.67 13.64 -5.18
C THR A 138 4.47 14.83 -4.68
N LEU A 139 4.24 15.29 -3.45
CA LEU A 139 5.05 16.36 -2.86
C LEU A 139 6.50 15.90 -2.70
N TRP A 140 6.74 14.71 -2.14
CA TRP A 140 8.08 14.11 -2.05
C TRP A 140 8.78 14.01 -3.42
N ALA A 141 8.05 13.59 -4.46
CA ALA A 141 8.59 13.52 -5.82
C ALA A 141 8.95 14.90 -6.42
N MET A 142 8.26 15.96 -5.99
CA MET A 142 8.46 17.32 -6.48
C MET A 142 9.52 18.11 -5.69
N ILE A 143 9.87 17.70 -4.47
CA ILE A 143 10.89 18.38 -3.63
C ILE A 143 12.18 18.67 -4.43
N PRO A 144 12.78 17.71 -5.18
CA PRO A 144 14.01 17.96 -5.93
C PRO A 144 13.89 18.98 -7.08
N LEU A 145 12.66 19.32 -7.51
CA LEU A 145 12.43 20.34 -8.54
C LEU A 145 12.43 21.76 -7.98
N PHE A 146 12.16 21.90 -6.68
CA PHE A 146 12.13 23.19 -5.98
C PHE A 146 13.38 23.42 -5.12
N ASP A 147 14.14 22.37 -4.81
CA ASP A 147 15.44 22.46 -4.15
C ASP A 147 16.53 22.92 -5.14
N ASP A 148 17.62 23.49 -4.62
CA ASP A 148 18.64 24.19 -5.41
C ASP A 148 19.12 23.36 -6.63
N ALA A 149 18.94 23.89 -7.84
CA ALA A 149 19.28 23.21 -9.11
C ALA A 149 20.76 22.80 -9.26
N SER A 150 21.62 23.28 -8.35
CA SER A 150 23.05 22.95 -8.28
C SER A 150 23.33 21.61 -7.56
N LYS A 151 22.39 21.10 -6.75
CA LYS A 151 22.51 19.82 -6.04
C LYS A 151 21.39 18.88 -6.48
N ARG A 152 21.58 18.16 -7.60
CA ARG A 152 20.69 17.06 -7.96
C ARG A 152 20.69 16.01 -6.85
N SER A 153 19.58 15.92 -6.13
CA SER A 153 19.33 14.93 -5.08
C SER A 153 18.21 13.98 -5.54
N PHE A 154 18.22 12.76 -5.02
CA PHE A 154 17.09 11.86 -5.21
C PHE A 154 15.89 12.34 -4.40
N PRO A 155 14.64 12.08 -4.85
CA PRO A 155 13.43 12.41 -4.09
C PRO A 155 13.40 11.84 -2.68
N PHE A 156 14.10 10.73 -2.47
CA PHE A 156 14.32 10.13 -1.16
C PHE A 156 15.82 10.12 -0.86
N ARG A 157 16.16 10.45 0.39
CA ARG A 157 17.51 10.29 0.93
C ARG A 157 17.75 8.82 1.23
N ILE A 158 18.16 8.08 0.20
CA ILE A 158 18.42 6.66 0.26
C ILE A 158 19.75 6.33 -0.42
N TRP A 159 20.35 5.23 -0.02
CA TRP A 159 21.57 4.74 -0.63
C TRP A 159 21.22 4.17 -2.01
N MET A 160 21.88 4.69 -3.04
CA MET A 160 21.75 4.20 -4.40
C MET A 160 23.14 3.84 -4.94
N PRO A 161 23.27 2.74 -5.70
CA PRO A 161 24.52 2.39 -6.35
C PRO A 161 24.89 3.36 -7.49
N VAL A 162 23.99 4.27 -7.86
CA VAL A 162 24.17 5.29 -8.91
C VAL A 162 24.15 6.69 -8.32
N THR A 163 25.11 7.53 -8.69
CA THR A 163 25.19 8.92 -8.24
C THR A 163 24.33 9.83 -9.12
N PRO A 164 23.58 10.79 -8.55
CA PRO A 164 22.76 11.74 -9.32
C PRO A 164 23.59 12.81 -10.08
N LEU A 165 24.90 12.87 -9.83
CA LEU A 165 25.84 13.89 -10.33
C LEU A 165 26.72 13.45 -11.52
N LYS A 166 26.33 12.42 -12.28
CA LYS A 166 27.03 12.07 -13.53
C LYS A 166 26.07 11.96 -14.72
N SER A 167 26.01 13.03 -15.51
CA SER A 167 25.92 12.99 -16.97
C SER A 167 26.83 14.06 -17.55
#